data_AF-A0A940PCF0-F1
#
_entry.id   AF-A0A940PCF0-F1
#
_cell.length_a   1.000
_cell.length_b   1.000
_cell.length_c   1.000
_cell.angle_alpha   90.00
_cell.angle_beta   90.00
_cell.angle_gamma   90.00
#
_symmetry.space_group_name_H-M   'P 1'
#
loop_
_entity.id
_entity.type
_entity.pdbx_description
1 polymer ?
#
loop_
_entity_poly.entity_id
_entity_poly.type
_entity_poly.pdbx_seq_one_letter_code
_entity_poly.pdbx_strand_id
1 'polypeptide(L)' 'MTFKKVIIFSLKEFNDNKPNDGYSPQNGHVINVFFSANRLTECVAVGFQ' A
#
# COMPACT_ATOMS: atom_id res chain seq x y z
N MET A 1 3.66 1.89 17.00
CA MET A 1 2.41 2.16 16.25
C MET A 1 1.83 0.81 15.87
N THR A 2 0.55 0.55 16.12
CA THR A 2 -0.09 -0.75 15.87
C THR A 2 -1.20 -0.55 14.85
N PHE A 3 -1.21 -1.34 13.78
CA PHE A 3 -2.21 -1.28 12.72
C PHE A 3 -3.21 -2.43 12.90
N LYS A 4 -4.51 -2.16 12.76
CA LYS A 4 -5.55 -3.22 12.80
C LYS A 4 -5.61 -3.99 11.49
N LYS A 5 -5.25 -3.33 10.38
CA LYS A 5 -5.25 -3.93 9.04
C LYS A 5 -4.05 -3.42 8.26
N VAL A 6 -3.41 -4.31 7.51
CA VAL A 6 -2.40 -3.98 6.52
C VAL A 6 -2.89 -4.47 5.17
N ILE A 7 -2.81 -3.61 4.16
CA ILE A 7 -3.19 -3.91 2.78
C ILE A 7 -1.98 -3.63 1.89
N ILE A 8 -1.73 -4.56 0.97
CA ILE A 8 -0.70 -4.40 -0.05
C ILE A 8 -1.40 -3.85 -1.30
N PHE A 9 -1.01 -2.65 -1.70
CA PHE A 9 -1.41 -2.05 -2.97
C PHE A 9 -0.30 -2.28 -4.00
N SER A 10 -0.65 -2.51 -5.25
CA SER A 10 0.33 -2.28 -6.32
C SER A 10 0.69 -0.79 -6.36
N LEU A 11 1.88 -0.45 -6.87
CA LEU A 11 2.29 0.95 -6.99
C LEU A 11 1.29 1.77 -7.83
N LYS A 12 0.71 1.15 -8.87
CA LYS A 12 -0.32 1.78 -9.69
C LYS A 12 -1.58 2.10 -8.87
N GLU A 13 -2.10 1.14 -8.11
CA GLU A 13 -3.28 1.35 -7.26
C GLU A 13 -3.03 2.41 -6.20
N PHE A 14 -1.82 2.43 -5.63
CA PHE A 14 -1.40 3.44 -4.67
C PHE A 14 -1.38 4.83 -5.31
N ASN A 15 -0.73 4.99 -6.47
CA ASN A 15 -0.61 6.27 -7.17
C ASN A 15 -1.96 6.79 -7.71
N ASP A 16 -2.80 5.89 -8.21
CA ASP A 16 -4.15 6.21 -8.69
C ASP A 16 -5.14 6.42 -7.52
N ASN A 17 -4.69 6.22 -6.29
CA ASN A 17 -5.50 6.26 -5.07
C ASN A 17 -6.72 5.35 -5.10
N LYS A 18 -6.58 4.22 -5.79
CA LYS A 18 -7.66 3.27 -6.00
C LYS A 18 -7.94 2.53 -4.68
N PRO A 19 -9.19 2.54 -4.19
CA PRO A 19 -9.54 1.79 -3.00
C PRO A 19 -9.37 0.28 -3.21
N ASN A 20 -8.86 -0.42 -2.20
CA ASN A 20 -8.77 -1.87 -2.16
C ASN A 20 -9.38 -2.36 -0.83
N ASP A 21 -10.25 -3.36 -0.88
CA ASP A 21 -11.04 -3.84 0.26
C ASP A 21 -11.78 -2.72 1.04
N GLY A 22 -12.16 -1.63 0.37
CA GLY A 22 -12.82 -0.48 1.01
C GLY A 22 -11.86 0.50 1.70
N TYR A 23 -10.55 0.29 1.60
CA TYR A 23 -9.53 1.16 2.15
C TYR A 23 -8.86 1.97 1.04
N SER A 24 -8.85 3.30 1.19
CA SER A 24 -8.09 4.19 0.31
C SER A 24 -6.66 4.33 0.81
N PRO A 25 -5.63 4.17 -0.04
CA PRO A 25 -4.22 4.23 0.38
C PRO A 25 -3.84 5.57 1.04
N GLN A 26 -4.53 6.66 0.72
CA GLN A 26 -4.31 8.00 1.32
C GLN A 26 -4.71 8.08 2.80
N ASN A 27 -5.61 7.20 3.24
CA ASN A 27 -6.13 7.20 4.61
C ASN A 27 -5.29 6.32 5.56
N GLY A 28 -4.18 5.77 5.07
CA GLY A 28 -3.31 4.89 5.84
C GLY A 28 -1.88 5.42 5.95
N HIS A 29 -1.02 4.64 6.59
CA HIS A 29 0.40 4.92 6.68
C HIS A 29 1.19 3.88 5.90
N VAL A 30 2.08 4.34 5.02
CA VAL A 30 3.01 3.46 4.33
C VAL A 30 3.96 2.83 5.37
N ILE A 31 3.89 1.51 5.50
CA ILE A 31 4.72 0.73 6.43
C ILE A 31 5.99 0.28 5.72
N ASN A 32 5.84 -0.21 4.49
CA ASN A 32 6.95 -0.77 3.73
C ASN A 32 6.68 -0.66 2.22
N VAL A 33 7.75 -0.78 1.45
CA VAL A 33 7.73 -0.74 -0.02
C VAL A 33 8.52 -1.93 -0.54
N PHE A 34 7.93 -2.69 -1.44
CA PHE A 34 8.54 -3.89 -2.03
C PHE A 34 9.09 -3.58 -3.41
N PHE A 35 10.35 -3.93 -3.62
CA PHE A 35 11.06 -3.76 -4.87
C PHE A 35 11.48 -5.13 -5.39
N SER A 36 11.32 -5.34 -6.70
CA SER A 36 11.84 -6.51 -7.40
C SER A 36 13.11 -6.11 -8.14
N ALA A 37 14.11 -6.99 -8.22
CA ALA A 37 15.32 -6.69 -8.99
C ALA A 37 15.03 -6.51 -10.49
N ASN A 38 13.94 -7.11 -10.98
CA ASN A 38 13.58 -7.13 -12.40
C ASN A 38 12.53 -6.07 -12.79
N ARG A 39 11.94 -5.35 -11.81
CA ARG A 39 10.94 -4.30 -12.02
C ARG A 39 11.04 -3.25 -10.90
N LEU A 40 10.98 -1.96 -11.25
CA LEU A 40 10.78 -0.86 -10.30
C LEU A 40 9.64 -1.18 -9.32
N THR A 41 9.64 -0.53 -8.16
CA THR A 41 8.69 -0.70 -7.04
C THR A 41 7.37 -1.35 -7.44
N GLU A 42 7.11 -2.57 -6.97
CA GLU A 42 5.93 -3.31 -7.41
C GLU A 42 4.74 -3.01 -6.51
N CYS A 43 4.97 -2.95 -5.20
CA CYS A 43 3.90 -2.89 -4.21
C CYS A 43 4.26 -2.02 -3.00
N VAL A 44 3.23 -1.49 -2.34
CA VAL A 44 3.32 -0.69 -1.12
C VAL A 44 2.43 -1.31 -0.06
N ALA A 45 2.98 -1.61 1.12
CA ALA A 45 2.20 -2.02 2.28
C ALA A 45 1.72 -0.77 3.04
N VAL A 46 0.41 -0.64 3.17
CA VAL A 46 -0.24 0.47 3.88
C VAL A 46 -1.01 -0.06 5.10
N GLY A 47 -0.72 0.52 6.26
CA GLY A 47 -1.36 0.23 7.53
C GLY A 47 -2.53 1.16 7.82
N PHE A 48 -3.59 0.59 8.35
CA PHE A 48 -4.81 1.29 8.78
C PHE A 48 -5.09 1.01 10.25
N GLN A 49 -5.69 2.00 10.91
CA GLN A 49 -6.05 1.95 12.32
C GLN A 49 -7.31 1.13 12.60
#